data_AF-A0A2A7WRU6-F1
#
_entry.id   AF-A0A2A7WRU6-F1
#
_cell.length_a   1.000
_cell.length_b   1.000
_cell.length_c   1.000
_cell.angle_alpha   90.00
_cell.angle_beta   90.00
_cell.angle_gamma   90.00
#
_symmetry.space_group_name_H-M   'P 1'
#
loop_
_entity.id
_entity.type
_entity.pdbx_description
1 polymer ?
#
loop_
_entity_poly.entity_id
_entity_poly.type
_entity_poly.pdbx_seq_one_letter_code
_entity_poly.pdbx_strand_id
1 'polypeptide(L)'
;MSALFPKHQVVGFIQSLVLTIIALSVYYLHLPFNVSLIILIVTALLQGGLQLIVFMHMNENENKNVLYINLGYAVFIAVAIVFGTLWTLVWGM
;
A
#
# COMPACT_ATOMS: atom_id res chain seq x y z
N MET A 1 -24.73 -24.06 2.21
CA MET A 1 -23.27 -23.82 2.30
C MET A 1 -22.73 -22.76 1.33
N SER A 2 -23.55 -22.13 0.47
CA SER A 2 -23.10 -21.09 -0.49
C SER A 2 -23.08 -19.64 0.04
N ALA A 3 -23.53 -19.40 1.28
CA ALA A 3 -23.68 -18.06 1.85
C ALA A 3 -22.47 -17.57 2.68
N LEU A 4 -21.47 -18.44 2.89
CA LEU A 4 -20.27 -18.16 3.70
C LEU A 4 -19.02 -17.88 2.86
N PHE A 5 -19.11 -17.93 1.53
CA PHE A 5 -17.97 -17.54 0.70
C PHE A 5 -17.77 -16.03 0.78
N PRO A 6 -16.64 -15.54 1.33
CA PRO A 6 -16.37 -14.11 1.46
C PRO A 6 -16.00 -13.56 0.08
N LYS A 7 -17.00 -13.40 -0.79
CA LYS A 7 -16.84 -12.95 -2.18
C LYS A 7 -16.08 -11.63 -2.26
N HIS A 8 -16.28 -10.74 -1.27
CA HIS A 8 -15.58 -9.46 -1.19
C HIS A 8 -14.06 -9.62 -0.98
N GLN A 9 -13.64 -10.52 -0.10
CA GLN A 9 -12.22 -10.79 0.16
C GLN A 9 -11.55 -11.50 -1.02
N VAL A 10 -12.28 -12.39 -1.71
CA VAL A 10 -11.77 -13.07 -2.91
C VAL A 10 -11.51 -12.07 -4.04
N VAL A 11 -12.40 -11.11 -4.25
CA VAL A 11 -12.21 -10.04 -5.26
C VAL A 11 -11.01 -9.16 -4.89
N GLY A 12 -10.88 -8.76 -3.61
CA GLY A 12 -9.71 -8.03 -3.12
C GLY A 12 -8.40 -8.79 -3.31
N PHE A 13 -8.41 -10.09 -3.06
CA PHE A 13 -7.26 -10.95 -3.25
C PHE A 13 -6.82 -11.05 -4.72
N ILE A 14 -7.77 -11.22 -5.65
CA ILE A 14 -7.47 -11.23 -7.09
C ILE A 14 -6.86 -9.89 -7.52
N GLN A 15 -7.43 -8.77 -7.07
CA GLN A 15 -6.92 -7.44 -7.41
C GLN A 15 -5.51 -7.19 -6.84
N SER A 16 -5.24 -7.66 -5.61
CA SER A 16 -3.89 -7.67 -5.04
C SER A 16 -2.91 -8.50 -5.88
N LEU A 17 -3.33 -9.67 -6.34
CA LEU A 17 -2.52 -10.56 -7.16
C LEU A 17 -2.17 -9.93 -8.52
N VAL A 18 -3.13 -9.26 -9.15
CA VAL A 18 -2.91 -8.48 -10.39
C VAL A 18 -1.89 -7.37 -10.18
N LEU A 19 -2.05 -6.55 -9.13
CA LEU A 19 -1.11 -5.46 -8.82
C LEU A 19 0.31 -5.97 -8.57
N THR A 20 0.43 -7.14 -7.92
CA THR A 20 1.72 -7.79 -7.66
C THR A 20 2.37 -8.32 -8.94
N ILE A 21 1.59 -8.90 -9.86
CA ILE A 21 2.08 -9.35 -11.16
C ILE A 21 2.57 -8.15 -12.00
N ILE A 22 1.85 -7.03 -11.96
CA ILE A 22 2.27 -5.79 -12.64
C ILE A 22 3.62 -5.32 -12.08
N ALA A 23 3.78 -5.24 -10.76
CA ALA A 23 5.05 -4.88 -10.14
C ALA A 23 6.17 -5.86 -10.52
N LEU A 24 5.89 -7.17 -10.52
CA LEU A 24 6.85 -8.20 -10.90
C LEU A 24 7.26 -8.10 -12.38
N SER A 25 6.34 -7.70 -13.26
CA SER A 25 6.64 -7.55 -14.70
C SER A 25 7.70 -6.49 -14.97
N VAL A 26 7.85 -5.48 -14.09
CA VAL A 26 8.90 -4.45 -14.19
C VAL A 26 10.30 -5.07 -14.19
N TYR A 27 10.51 -6.14 -13.43
CA TYR A 27 11.79 -6.86 -13.39
C TYR A 27 12.11 -7.56 -14.72
N TYR A 28 11.11 -8.20 -15.33
CA TYR A 28 11.31 -8.98 -16.56
C TYR A 28 11.37 -8.12 -17.83
N LEU A 29 10.68 -6.97 -17.83
CA LEU A 29 10.53 -6.11 -19.02
C LEU A 29 11.71 -5.16 -19.27
N HIS A 30 12.75 -5.17 -18.42
CA HIS A 30 13.97 -4.35 -18.57
C HIS A 30 13.67 -2.87 -18.89
N LEU A 31 12.66 -2.32 -18.22
CA LEU A 31 12.20 -0.96 -18.44
C LEU A 31 13.23 0.07 -17.93
N PRO A 32 13.29 1.27 -18.54
CA PRO A 32 14.16 2.33 -18.06
C PRO A 32 13.83 2.73 -16.62
N PHE A 33 14.86 3.07 -15.85
CA PHE A 33 14.78 3.30 -14.39
C PHE A 33 13.61 4.21 -13.97
N ASN A 34 13.42 5.33 -14.67
CA ASN A 34 12.36 6.29 -14.35
C ASN A 34 10.96 5.67 -14.48
N VAL A 35 10.73 4.86 -15.53
CA VAL A 35 9.43 4.21 -15.79
C VAL A 35 9.20 3.10 -14.76
N SER A 36 10.22 2.29 -14.50
CA SER A 36 10.19 1.23 -13.49
C SER A 36 9.83 1.77 -12.11
N LEU A 37 10.48 2.86 -11.69
CA LEU A 37 10.28 3.46 -10.37
C LEU A 37 8.87 4.04 -10.21
N ILE A 38 8.33 4.69 -11.25
CA ILE A 38 6.95 5.20 -11.23
C ILE A 38 5.95 4.04 -11.08
N ILE A 39 6.10 2.97 -11.87
CA ILE A 39 5.20 1.81 -11.81
C ILE A 39 5.25 1.18 -10.41
N LEU A 40 6.45 1.00 -9.84
CA LEU A 40 6.62 0.40 -8.52
C LEU A 40 6.02 1.26 -7.41
N ILE A 41 6.21 2.58 -7.43
CA ILE A 41 5.61 3.48 -6.43
C ILE A 41 4.09 3.48 -6.53
N VAL A 42 3.54 3.60 -7.74
CA VAL A 42 2.09 3.63 -7.94
C VAL A 42 1.45 2.31 -7.50
N THR A 43 2.02 1.18 -7.92
CA THR A 43 1.52 -0.15 -7.51
C THR A 43 1.64 -0.35 -6.00
N ALA A 44 2.73 0.09 -5.36
CA ALA A 44 2.89 0.00 -3.90
C ALA A 44 1.84 0.82 -3.14
N LEU A 45 1.56 2.05 -3.57
CA LEU A 45 0.52 2.91 -2.96
C LEU A 45 -0.88 2.30 -3.12
N LEU A 46 -1.21 1.83 -4.32
CA LEU A 46 -2.48 1.15 -4.57
C LEU A 46 -2.62 -0.12 -3.72
N GLN A 47 -1.53 -0.86 -3.53
CA GLN A 47 -1.53 -2.08 -2.74
C GLN A 47 -1.72 -1.81 -1.25
N GLY A 48 -1.06 -0.78 -0.70
CA GLY A 48 -1.30 -0.32 0.67
C GLY A 48 -2.75 0.13 0.88
N GLY A 49 -3.32 0.87 -0.07
CA GLY A 49 -4.73 1.28 -0.03
C GLY A 49 -5.69 0.11 -0.06
N LEU A 50 -5.48 -0.85 -0.97
CA LEU A 50 -6.28 -2.07 -1.07
C LEU A 50 -6.24 -2.86 0.25
N GLN A 51 -5.07 -2.97 0.87
CA GLN A 51 -4.91 -3.65 2.16
C GLN A 51 -5.73 -2.99 3.27
N LEU A 52 -5.70 -1.66 3.36
CA LEU A 52 -6.45 -0.91 4.35
C LEU A 52 -7.96 -1.00 4.12
N ILE A 53 -8.41 -0.90 2.88
CA ILE A 53 -9.84 -0.81 2.57
C ILE A 53 -10.50 -2.19 2.57
N VAL A 54 -9.91 -3.18 1.90
CA VAL A 54 -10.55 -4.48 1.63
C VAL A 54 -10.21 -5.52 2.68
N PHE A 55 -8.97 -5.54 3.18
CA PHE A 55 -8.54 -6.55 4.16
C PHE A 55 -8.72 -6.08 5.60
N MET A 56 -8.42 -4.81 5.88
CA MET A 56 -8.60 -4.23 7.22
C MET A 56 -10.01 -3.67 7.47
N HIS A 57 -10.95 -3.80 6.53
CA HIS A 57 -12.36 -3.35 6.63
C HIS A 57 -12.49 -1.97 7.29
N MET A 58 -11.54 -1.07 6.99
CA MET A 58 -11.36 0.17 7.74
C MET A 58 -12.57 1.10 7.61
N ASN A 59 -13.39 0.89 6.58
CA ASN A 59 -14.61 1.66 6.30
C ASN A 59 -15.88 1.11 7.00
N GLU A 60 -15.86 -0.12 7.50
CA GLU A 60 -17.03 -0.79 8.09
C GLU A 60 -17.11 -0.61 9.62
N ASN A 61 -16.14 0.09 10.21
CA ASN A 61 -16.09 0.37 11.64
C ASN A 61 -16.93 1.61 12.01
N GLU A 62 -17.68 1.52 13.12
CA GLU A 62 -18.51 2.62 13.64
C GLU A 62 -17.72 3.91 13.90
N ASN A 63 -16.45 3.77 14.30
CA ASN A 63 -15.51 4.86 14.58
C ASN A 63 -14.53 5.13 13.42
N LYS A 64 -14.95 4.97 12.16
CA LYS A 64 -14.11 5.15 10.97
C LYS A 64 -13.30 6.45 10.99
N ASN A 65 -13.88 7.58 11.41
CA ASN A 65 -13.20 8.88 11.41
C ASN A 65 -11.97 8.88 12.34
N VAL A 66 -12.07 8.27 13.52
CA VAL A 66 -10.96 8.17 14.48
C VAL A 66 -9.85 7.28 13.90
N LEU A 67 -10.23 6.19 13.22
CA LEU A 67 -9.29 5.27 12.61
C LEU A 67 -8.53 5.92 11.43
N TYR A 68 -9.21 6.71 10.60
CA TYR A 68 -8.57 7.48 9.52
C TYR A 68 -7.59 8.53 10.07
N ILE A 69 -7.94 9.22 11.16
CA ILE A 69 -7.04 10.18 11.82
C ILE A 69 -5.81 9.46 12.38
N ASN A 70 -6.01 8.32 13.04
CA ASN A 70 -4.90 7.54 13.59
C ASN A 70 -3.98 6.99 12.50
N LEU A 71 -4.54 6.50 11.39
CA LEU A 71 -3.75 6.08 10.23
C LEU A 71 -2.95 7.26 9.66
N GLY A 72 -3.57 8.43 9.50
CA GLY A 72 -2.87 9.63 9.04
C GLY A 72 -1.72 10.03 9.98
N TYR A 73 -1.95 9.94 11.29
CA TYR A 73 -0.91 10.18 12.30
C TYR A 73 0.24 9.15 12.22
N ALA A 74 -0.08 7.86 12.05
CA ALA A 74 0.91 6.80 11.89
C ALA A 74 1.77 7.00 10.62
N VAL A 75 1.13 7.37 9.50
CA VAL A 75 1.84 7.69 8.24
C VAL A 75 2.74 8.91 8.42
N PHE A 76 2.27 9.95 9.11
CA PHE A 76 3.08 11.13 9.40
C PHE A 76 4.32 10.78 10.22
N ILE A 77 4.17 9.99 11.28
CA ILE A 77 5.31 9.51 12.08
C ILE A 77 6.29 8.71 11.21
N ALA A 78 5.78 7.77 10.40
CA ALA A 78 6.62 6.96 9.53
C ALA A 78 7.46 7.83 8.56
N VAL A 79 6.82 8.82 7.94
CA VAL A 79 7.50 9.77 7.05
C VAL A 79 8.52 10.62 7.82
N ALA A 80 8.14 11.17 8.98
CA ALA A 80 9.03 12.00 9.79
C ALA A 80 10.28 11.23 10.24
N ILE A 81 10.15 9.97 10.63
CA ILE A 81 11.26 9.11 11.03
C ILE A 81 12.14 8.76 9.83
N VAL A 82 11.56 8.32 8.71
CA VAL A 82 12.33 7.92 7.52
C VAL A 82 13.11 9.11 6.96
N PHE A 83 12.44 10.25 6.75
CA PHE A 83 13.11 11.46 6.25
C PHE A 83 14.09 12.04 7.26
N GLY A 84 13.73 12.08 8.55
CA GLY A 84 14.63 12.55 9.60
C GLY A 84 15.91 11.72 9.67
N THR A 85 15.79 10.40 9.59
CA THR A 85 16.95 9.48 9.60
C THR A 85 17.79 9.66 8.35
N LEU A 86 17.17 9.68 7.16
CA LEU A 86 17.88 9.96 5.90
C LEU A 86 18.61 11.29 5.94
N TRP A 87 17.97 12.34 6.46
CA TRP A 87 18.57 13.65 6.63
C TRP A 87 19.81 13.60 7.54
N THR A 88 19.71 12.96 8.69
CA THR A 88 20.85 12.82 9.61
C THR A 88 22.00 12.01 9.01
N LEU A 89 21.73 10.99 8.20
CA LEU A 89 22.77 10.19 7.55
C LEU A 89 23.46 10.94 6.40
N VAL A 90 22.72 11.77 5.66
CA VAL A 90 23.27 12.55 4.53
C VAL A 90 24.10 13.74 5.02
N TRP A 91 23.73 14.38 6.13
CA TRP A 91 24.48 15.51 6.71
C TRP A 91 25.46 15.14 7.82
N GLY A 92 25.31 13.96 8.42
CA GLY A 92 26.19 13.45 9.46
C GLY A 92 27.43 12.70 8.94
N MET A 93 27.60 12.63 7.62
CA MET A 93 28.81 12.15 6.93
C MET A 93 29.69 13.30 6.47
#